data_AF-A0A8S2YEV2-F1
#
_entry.id   AF-A0A8S2YEV2-F1
#
_cell.length_a   1.000
_cell.length_b   1.000
_cell.length_c   1.000
_cell.angle_alpha   90.00
_cell.angle_beta   90.00
_cell.angle_gamma   90.00
#
_symmetry.space_group_name_H-M   'P 1'
#
loop_
_entity.id
_entity.type
_entity.pdbx_description
1 polymer ?
#
loop_
_entity_poly.entity_id
_entity_poly.type
_entity_poly.pdbx_seq_one_letter_code
_entity_poly.pdbx_strand_id
1 'polypeptide(L)' 'ALALIELFNAPPNRYKCDVYLLPKKMDEYVASLHLPAFDAHLTELSDDQCKYLGINKAGPF' A
#
# COMPACT_ATOMS: atom_id res chain seq x y z
N ALA A 1 -13.12 -1.83 5.13
CA ALA A 1 -13.47 -0.42 5.41
C ALA A 1 -12.78 0.56 4.46
N LEU A 2 -11.48 0.44 4.19
CA LEU A 2 -10.72 1.41 3.36
C LEU A 2 -11.30 1.67 1.97
N ALA A 3 -11.77 0.64 1.26
CA ALA A 3 -12.39 0.83 -0.06
C ALA A 3 -13.66 1.71 -0.01
N LEU A 4 -14.47 1.60 1.05
CA LEU A 4 -15.67 2.43 1.21
C LEU A 4 -15.29 3.88 1.54
N ILE A 5 -14.28 4.08 2.40
CA ILE A 5 -13.76 5.40 2.75
C ILE A 5 -13.18 6.08 1.51
N GLU A 6 -12.44 5.34 0.69
CA GLU A 6 -11.84 5.84 -0.54
C GLU A 6 -12.93 6.23 -1.56
N LEU A 7 -13.93 5.36 -1.78
CA LEU A 7 -15.04 5.65 -2.68
C LEU A 7 -15.88 6.85 -2.22
N PHE A 8 -16.10 6.98 -0.91
CA PHE A 8 -16.85 8.10 -0.34
C PHE A 8 -16.12 9.44 -0.49
N ASN A 9 -14.79 9.44 -0.35
CA ASN A 9 -13.95 10.64 -0.48
C ASN A 9 -13.45 10.88 -1.92
N ALA A 10 -13.81 10.02 -2.86
CA ALA A 10 -13.37 10.12 -4.24
C ALA A 10 -13.95 11.39 -4.90
N PRO A 11 -13.14 12.16 -5.64
CA PRO A 11 -13.66 13.28 -6.42
C PRO A 11 -14.65 12.78 -7.50
N PRO A 12 -15.58 13.64 -7.95
CA PRO A 12 -16.50 13.31 -9.02
C PRO A 12 -15.76 12.80 -10.26
N ASN A 13 -16.33 11.82 -10.95
CA ASN A 13 -15.79 11.19 -12.17
C ASN A 13 -14.48 10.40 -12.00
N ARG A 14 -13.99 10.16 -10.78
CA ARG A 14 -12.84 9.26 -10.55
C ARG A 14 -13.14 7.81 -10.95
N TYR A 15 -14.35 7.35 -10.67
CA TYR A 15 -14.79 5.98 -10.92
C TYR A 15 -15.97 5.94 -11.89
N LYS A 16 -15.90 5.03 -12.86
CA LYS A 16 -17.01 4.66 -13.75
C LYS A 16 -17.69 3.40 -13.22
N CYS A 17 -18.79 2.97 -13.86
CA CYS A 17 -19.41 1.67 -13.59
C CYS A 17 -18.53 0.52 -14.10
N ASP A 18 -17.50 0.20 -13.33
CA ASP A 18 -16.52 -0.86 -13.61
C ASP A 18 -15.95 -1.41 -12.30
N VAL A 19 -15.11 -2.45 -12.39
CA VAL A 19 -14.45 -3.10 -11.26
C VAL A 19 -13.04 -2.53 -11.09
N TYR A 20 -12.72 -2.10 -9.87
CA TYR A 20 -11.42 -1.53 -9.53
C TYR A 20 -10.78 -2.31 -8.39
N LEU A 21 -9.45 -2.38 -8.41
CA LEU A 21 -8.64 -2.92 -7.34
C LEU A 21 -7.98 -1.77 -6.57
N LEU A 22 -7.80 -1.96 -5.26
CA LEU A 22 -7.04 -0.99 -4.47
C LEU A 22 -5.56 -0.96 -4.90
N PRO A 23 -4.89 0.20 -4.80
CA PRO A 23 -3.47 0.29 -5.08
C PRO A 23 -2.64 -0.64 -4.16
N LYS A 24 -1.58 -1.25 -4.70
CA LYS A 24 -0.63 -2.12 -3.97
C LYS A 24 -0.13 -1.51 -2.66
N LYS A 25 0.20 -0.22 -2.67
CA LYS A 25 0.64 0.51 -1.48
C LYS A 25 -0.38 0.53 -0.34
N MET A 26 -1.67 0.52 -0.67
CA MET A 26 -2.74 0.45 0.33
C MET A 26 -2.82 -0.95 0.95
N ASP A 27 -2.53 -1.98 0.17
CA ASP A 27 -2.48 -3.37 0.62
C ASP A 27 -1.30 -3.60 1.57
N GLU A 28 -0.11 -3.11 1.21
CA GLU A 28 1.07 -3.10 2.09
C GLU A 28 0.84 -2.32 3.39
N TYR A 29 0.12 -1.19 3.31
CA TYR A 29 -0.25 -0.43 4.50
C TYR A 29 -1.18 -1.23 5.42
N VAL A 30 -2.15 -1.97 4.87
CA VAL A 30 -3.00 -2.85 5.68
C VAL A 30 -2.16 -3.95 6.32
N ALA A 31 -1.23 -4.56 5.59
CA ALA A 31 -0.34 -5.58 6.15
C ALA A 31 0.53 -5.03 7.30
N SER A 32 1.08 -3.82 7.15
CA SER A 32 1.94 -3.22 8.18
C SER A 32 1.22 -2.96 9.50
N LEU A 33 -0.07 -2.62 9.47
CA LEU A 33 -0.90 -2.44 10.66
C LEU A 33 -1.07 -3.73 11.49
N HIS A 34 -0.91 -4.90 10.87
CA HIS A 34 -1.07 -6.19 11.54
C HIS A 34 0.24 -6.75 12.10
N LEU A 35 1.41 -6.22 11.71
CA LEU A 35 2.71 -6.71 12.17
C LEU A 35 2.84 -6.79 13.71
N PRO A 36 2.38 -5.79 14.50
CA PRO A 36 2.47 -5.85 15.95
C PRO A 36 1.66 -6.99 16.57
N ALA A 37 0.57 -7.42 15.94
CA ALA A 37 -0.25 -8.52 16.43
C ALA A 37 0.48 -9.87 16.37
N PHE A 38 1.50 -9.98 15.52
CA PHE A 38 2.33 -11.17 15.34
C PHE A 38 3.75 -11.01 15.91
N ASP A 39 4.02 -9.90 16.62
CA ASP A 39 5.38 -9.53 17.06
C ASP A 39 6.41 -9.57 15.90
N ALA A 40 5.95 -9.19 14.70
CA ALA A 40 6.75 -9.25 13.49
C ALA A 40 7.57 -7.98 13.28
N HIS A 41 8.86 -8.14 12.97
CA HIS A 41 9.78 -7.04 12.69
C HIS A 41 10.18 -7.03 11.22
N LEU A 42 9.75 -6.01 10.48
CA LEU A 42 10.14 -5.83 9.09
C LEU A 42 11.54 -5.21 9.01
N THR A 43 12.37 -5.69 8.08
CA THR A 43 13.68 -5.09 7.81
C THR A 43 13.53 -3.90 6.86
N GLU A 44 14.20 -2.80 7.17
CA GLU A 44 14.29 -1.66 6.25
C GLU A 44 15.41 -1.84 5.23
N LEU A 45 15.11 -1.62 3.96
CA LEU A 45 16.12 -1.68 2.90
C LEU A 45 17.08 -0.48 2.98
N SER A 46 18.35 -0.72 2.69
CA SER A 46 19.33 0.35 2.48
C SER A 46 19.13 1.03 1.12
N ASP A 47 19.69 2.22 0.95
CA ASP A 47 19.60 2.96 -0.32
C ASP A 47 20.27 2.19 -1.47
N ASP A 48 21.38 1.49 -1.18
CA ASP A 48 22.07 0.63 -2.16
C ASP A 48 21.22 -0.58 -2.57
N GLN A 49 20.51 -1.20 -1.62
CA GLN A 49 19.57 -2.29 -1.91
C GLN A 49 18.39 -1.81 -2.74
N CYS A 50 17.83 -0.64 -2.41
CA CYS A 50 16.75 -0.02 -3.18
C CYS A 50 17.19 0.27 -4.62
N LYS A 51 18.39 0.84 -4.80
CA LYS A 51 18.99 1.09 -6.11
C LYS A 51 19.24 -0.20 -6.88
N TYR A 52 19.73 -1.24 -6.21
CA TYR A 52 19.98 -2.55 -6.80
C TYR A 52 18.69 -3.22 -7.30
N LEU A 53 17.62 -3.14 -6.50
CA LEU A 53 16.31 -3.71 -6.83
C LEU A 53 15.46 -2.83 -7.76
N GLY A 54 15.84 -1.55 -7.93
CA GLY A 54 15.07 -0.58 -8.73
C GLY A 54 13.74 -0.19 -8.10
N ILE A 55 13.62 -0.25 -6.77
CA ILE A 55 12.39 0.04 -6.02
C ILE A 55 12.58 1.19 -5.04
N ASN A 56 11.49 1.82 -4.61
CA ASN A 56 11.52 2.85 -3.58
C ASN A 56 11.59 2.19 -2.19
N LYS A 57 12.32 2.82 -1.25
CA LYS A 57 12.43 2.38 0.14
C LYS A 57 11.10 2.30 0.89
N ALA A 58 10.09 3.04 0.44
CA ALA A 58 8.73 3.04 0.98
C ALA A 58 7.74 2.26 0.09
N GLY A 59 8.24 1.39 -0.79
CA GLY A 59 7.45 0.59 -1.72
C GLY A 59 6.78 1.41 -2.84
N PRO A 60 5.83 0.82 -3.56
CA PRO A 60 5.35 -0.56 -3.38
C PRO A 60 6.45 -1.59 -3.67
N PHE A 61 6.46 -2.67 -2.91
CA PHE A 61 7.42 -3.77 -3.01
C PHE A 61 6.91 -4.93 -3.88
#